data_AF-A0A6I3UZ69-F1
#
_entry.id   AF-A0A6I3UZ69-F1
#
_cell.length_a   1.000
_cell.length_b   1.000
_cell.length_c   1.000
_cell.angle_alpha   90.00
_cell.angle_beta   90.00
_cell.angle_gamma   90.00
#
_symmetry.space_group_name_H-M   'P 1'
#
loop_
_entity.id
_entity.type
_entity.pdbx_description
1 polymer ?
#
loop_
_entity_poly.entity_id
_entity_poly.type
_entity_poly.pdbx_seq_one_letter_code
_entity_poly.pdbx_strand_id
1 'polypeptide(L)' 'MEKYNNWKRKFYAIWAGQAVSLITSAILQMAIIFYLTEKTGSAMVLSMASLVGFLPYAILGPAIGVLVD' A
#
# COMPACT_ATOMS: atom_id res chain seq x y z
N MET A 1 -16.00 7.28 36.66
CA MET A 1 -14.61 7.34 36.15
C MET A 1 -14.25 5.98 35.56
N GLU A 2 -14.67 5.67 34.32
CA GLU A 2 -14.34 4.38 33.69
C GLU A 2 -14.41 4.50 32.15
N LYS A 3 -13.45 5.19 31.53
CA LYS A 3 -13.46 5.41 30.08
C LYS A 3 -12.14 5.08 29.36
N TYR A 4 -11.22 4.38 30.02
CA TYR A 4 -9.84 4.23 29.54
C TYR A 4 -9.26 2.81 29.46
N ASN A 5 -10.06 1.75 29.50
CA ASN A 5 -9.48 0.39 29.58
C ASN A 5 -9.40 -0.40 28.24
N ASN A 6 -9.93 0.14 27.13
CA ASN A 6 -9.99 -0.59 25.86
C ASN A 6 -9.10 0.00 24.74
N TRP A 7 -8.28 1.02 25.03
CA TRP A 7 -7.45 1.68 24.00
C TRP A 7 -6.45 0.71 23.36
N LYS A 8 -5.86 -0.19 24.15
CA LYS A 8 -4.94 -1.22 23.64
C LYS A 8 -5.62 -2.14 22.63
N ARG A 9 -6.82 -2.62 22.95
CA ARG A 9 -7.61 -3.48 22.05
C ARG A 9 -7.99 -2.76 20.75
N LYS A 10 -8.39 -1.48 20.83
CA LYS A 10 -8.67 -0.66 19.64
C LYS A 10 -7.41 -0.44 18.80
N PHE A 11 -6.28 -0.15 19.45
CA PHE A 11 -4.99 0.02 18.80
C PHE A 11 -4.60 -1.24 18.03
N TYR A 12 -4.57 -2.40 18.70
CA TYR A 12 -4.22 -3.67 18.06
C TYR A 12 -5.21 -4.08 16.97
N ALA A 13 -6.50 -3.75 17.09
CA ALA A 13 -7.47 -3.99 16.03
C ALA A 13 -7.18 -3.16 14.76
N ILE A 14 -6.88 -1.87 14.92
CA ILE A 14 -6.50 -0.98 13.80
C ILE A 14 -5.17 -1.45 13.20
N TRP A 15 -4.19 -1.77 14.04
CA TRP A 15 -2.88 -2.22 13.60
C TRP A 15 -2.94 -3.56 12.86
N ALA A 16 -3.73 -4.52 13.34
CA ALA A 16 -3.94 -5.78 12.64
C ALA A 16 -4.62 -5.56 11.29
N GLY A 17 -5.64 -4.70 11.22
CA GLY A 17 -6.28 -4.33 9.96
C GLY A 17 -5.31 -3.67 8.97
N GLN A 18 -4.43 -2.78 9.45
CA GLN A 18 -3.38 -2.18 8.65
C GLN A 18 -2.36 -3.21 8.17
N ALA A 19 -1.87 -4.08 9.04
CA ALA A 19 -0.91 -5.12 8.69
C ALA A 19 -1.47 -6.05 7.59
N VAL A 20 -2.71 -6.52 7.75
CA VAL A 20 -3.38 -7.35 6.73
C VAL A 20 -3.52 -6.58 5.41
N SER A 21 -3.94 -5.31 5.46
CA SER A 21 -4.10 -4.48 4.26
C SER A 21 -2.78 -4.29 3.51
N LEU A 22 -1.68 -4.05 4.23
CA LEU A 22 -0.35 -3.90 3.64
C LEU A 22 0.13 -5.21 3.01
N ILE A 23 -0.04 -6.34 3.70
CA ILE A 23 0.37 -7.66 3.19
C ILE A 23 -0.43 -8.02 1.92
N THR A 24 -1.76 -7.89 1.95
CA THR A 24 -2.60 -8.20 0.79
C THR A 24 -2.28 -7.27 -0.40
N SER A 25 -2.00 -5.99 -0.14
CA SER A 25 -1.60 -5.05 -1.19
C SER A 25 -0.27 -5.44 -1.83
N ALA A 26 0.72 -5.86 -1.04
CA ALA A 26 2.01 -6.33 -1.55
C ALA A 26 1.87 -7.59 -2.40
N ILE A 27 1.03 -8.55 -1.98
CA ILE A 27 0.73 -9.76 -2.75
C ILE A 27 0.07 -9.39 -4.08
N LEU A 28 -0.92 -8.50 -4.06
CA LEU A 28 -1.60 -8.04 -5.28
C LEU A 28 -0.62 -7.36 -6.24
N GLN A 29 0.29 -6.53 -5.73
CA GLN A 29 1.29 -5.87 -6.55
C GLN A 29 2.22 -6.87 -7.25
N MET A 30 2.64 -7.93 -6.54
CA MET A 30 3.39 -9.03 -7.15
C MET A 30 2.57 -9.80 -8.19
N ALA A 31 1.30 -10.06 -7.91
CA ALA A 31 0.40 -10.75 -8.84
C ALA A 31 0.21 -9.95 -10.14
N ILE A 32 0.11 -8.63 -10.06
CA ILE A 32 0.03 -7.75 -11.24
C ILE A 32 1.30 -7.86 -12.08
N ILE A 33 2.48 -7.88 -11.46
CA ILE A 33 3.76 -8.04 -12.17
C ILE A 33 3.79 -9.38 -12.91
N PHE A 34 3.43 -10.48 -12.25
CA PHE A 34 3.37 -11.79 -12.91
C PHE A 34 2.35 -11.83 -14.05
N TYR A 35 1.16 -11.27 -13.83
CA TYR A 35 0.11 -11.22 -14.85
C TYR A 35 0.54 -10.44 -16.09
N LEU A 36 1.15 -9.26 -15.91
CA LEU A 36 1.68 -8.46 -17.01
C LEU A 36 2.83 -9.16 -17.73
N THR A 37 3.69 -9.85 -16.97
CA THR A 37 4.78 -10.67 -17.54
C THR A 37 4.24 -11.78 -18.42
N GLU A 38 3.24 -12.53 -17.94
CA GLU A 38 2.61 -13.63 -18.69
C GLU A 38 1.89 -13.11 -19.94
N LYS A 39 1.13 -12.02 -19.81
CA LYS A 39 0.31 -11.49 -20.92
C LYS A 39 1.12 -10.80 -22.01
N THR A 40 2.20 -10.10 -21.64
CA THR A 40 2.93 -9.26 -22.61
C THR A 40 4.31 -9.80 -22.95
N GLY A 41 4.92 -10.59 -22.06
CA GLY A 41 6.30 -11.05 -22.21
C GLY A 41 7.35 -9.94 -22.31
N SER A 42 6.96 -8.67 -22.06
CA SER A 42 7.77 -7.50 -22.38
C SER A 42 8.25 -6.79 -21.13
N ALA A 43 9.57 -6.68 -20.98
CA ALA A 43 10.20 -5.92 -19.90
C ALA A 43 9.85 -4.43 -19.93
N MET A 44 9.53 -3.87 -21.10
CA MET A 44 9.10 -2.48 -21.24
C MET A 44 7.73 -2.23 -20.59
N VAL A 45 6.82 -3.20 -20.69
CA VAL A 45 5.50 -3.08 -20.04
C VAL A 45 5.65 -3.10 -18.53
N LEU A 46 6.52 -3.95 -17.99
CA LEU A 46 6.82 -3.98 -16.56
C LEU A 46 7.45 -2.69 -16.05
N SER A 47 8.39 -2.10 -16.79
CA SER A 47 9.05 -0.85 -16.38
C SER A 47 8.07 0.33 -16.39
N MET A 48 7.19 0.41 -17.40
CA MET A 48 6.11 1.40 -17.44
C MET A 48 5.08 1.19 -16.32
N ALA A 49 4.67 -0.04 -16.06
CA ALA A 49 3.75 -0.35 -14.95
C ALA A 49 4.37 0.04 -13.59
N SER A 50 5.66 -0.20 -13.40
CA SER A 50 6.39 0.20 -12.20
C SER A 50 6.47 1.72 -12.09
N LEU A 51 6.80 2.43 -13.17
CA LEU A 51 6.82 3.89 -13.20
C LEU A 51 5.47 4.48 -12.80
N VAL A 52 4.38 4.01 -13.39
CA VAL A 52 3.03 4.49 -13.06
C VAL A 52 2.65 4.13 -11.61
N GLY A 53 3.11 2.98 -11.10
CA GLY A 53 2.88 2.57 -9.71
C GLY A 53 3.57 3.48 -8.68
N PHE A 54 4.77 3.99 -8.98
CA PHE A 54 5.53 4.84 -8.06
C PHE A 54 5.32 6.35 -8.27
N LEU A 55 4.88 6.77 -9.46
CA LEU A 55 4.76 8.18 -9.83
C LEU A 55 3.86 9.00 -8.90
N PRO A 56 2.65 8.54 -8.51
CA PRO A 56 1.79 9.29 -7.59
C PRO A 56 2.47 9.51 -6.24
N TYR A 57 3.17 8.49 -5.72
CA TYR A 57 3.88 8.59 -4.46
C TYR A 57 5.07 9.55 -4.54
N ALA A 58 5.79 9.56 -5.66
CA ALA A 58 6.91 10.47 -5.89
C ALA A 58 6.48 11.94 -5.96
N ILE A 59 5.32 12.22 -6.56
CA ILE A 59 4.79 13.59 -6.71
C ILE A 59 4.11 14.07 -5.43
N LEU A 60 3.27 13.22 -4.83
CA LEU A 60 2.43 13.62 -3.71
C LEU A 60 3.13 13.42 -2.35
N GLY A 61 4.12 12.54 -2.27
CA GLY A 61 4.88 12.22 -1.05
C GLY A 61 5.33 13.44 -0.23
N PRO A 62 5.97 14.46 -0.85
CA PRO A 62 6.38 15.68 -0.14
C PRO A 62 5.23 16.51 0.44
N ALA A 63 4.03 16.42 -0.14
CA ALA A 63 2.87 17.23 0.25
C ALA A 63 1.93 16.53 1.24
N ILE A 64 1.92 15.18 1.26
CA ILE A 64 1.00 14.41 2.11
C ILE A 64 1.19 14.73 3.60
N GLY A 65 2.42 14.97 4.06
CA GLY A 65 2.68 15.30 5.46
C GLY A 65 1.99 16.59 5.95
N VAL A 66 1.91 17.61 5.10
CA VAL A 66 1.22 18.88 5.40
C VAL A 66 -0.29 18.72 5.34
N LEU A 67 -0.80 17.78 4.54
CA LEU A 67 -2.24 17.52 4.39
C LEU A 67 -2.81 16.62 5.50
N VAL A 68 -1.96 15.86 6.20
CA VAL A 68 -2.35 14.91 7.25
C VAL A 68 -2.26 15.49 8.66
N ASP A 69 -1.52 16.60 8.82
CA ASP A 69 -1.46 17.42 10.05
C ASP A 69 -2.77 18.20 10.26
#